data_AF-A0A2V7JP79-F1
#
_entry.id   AF-A0A2V7JP79-F1
#
_cell.length_a   1.000
_cell.length_b   1.000
_cell.length_c   1.000
_cell.angle_alpha   90.00
_cell.angle_beta   90.00
_cell.angle_gamma   90.00
#
_symmetry.space_group_name_H-M   'P 1'
#
loop_
_entity.id
_entity.type
_entity.pdbx_description
1 polymer ?
#
loop_
_entity_poly.entity_id
_entity_poly.type
_entity_poly.pdbx_seq_one_letter_code
_entity_poly.pdbx_strand_id
1 'polypeptide(L)'
;MRRPLIATLLAAAVPLVSLPAQRAGADTSPKKADELPLKPTRSVDFTTSEGTWISLDVSPDGRTIVFELLGDLYTLPISGGEAKPITSGPAFDSQPRYSRLGKHLALRRGRLERARPHEG
;
A
#
# COMPACT_ATOMS: atom_id res chain seq x y z
N MET A 1 27.05 88.96 -3.97
CA MET A 1 25.62 89.36 -3.92
C MET A 1 24.77 88.16 -4.35
N ARG A 2 24.22 87.38 -3.40
CA ARG A 2 22.78 87.26 -3.07
C ARG A 2 21.85 86.92 -4.26
N ARG A 3 21.41 85.65 -4.41
CA ARG A 3 20.03 85.13 -4.21
C ARG A 3 19.78 83.69 -4.78
N PRO A 4 18.73 82.97 -4.30
CA PRO A 4 18.63 81.49 -4.19
C PRO A 4 17.57 80.85 -5.13
N LEU A 5 17.33 79.52 -5.06
CA LEU A 5 16.02 78.81 -5.17
C LEU A 5 16.22 77.28 -5.24
N ILE A 6 16.03 76.56 -4.12
CA ILE A 6 14.89 75.65 -3.83
C ILE A 6 14.67 74.56 -4.89
N ALA A 7 15.12 73.35 -4.57
CA ALA A 7 14.73 72.12 -5.26
C ALA A 7 13.37 71.65 -4.73
N THR A 8 12.36 71.63 -5.59
CA THR A 8 11.05 71.04 -5.27
C THR A 8 11.00 69.62 -5.82
N LEU A 9 10.94 68.66 -4.91
CA LEU A 9 10.72 67.24 -5.18
C LEU A 9 9.23 67.03 -5.52
N LEU A 10 8.91 66.43 -6.66
CA LEU A 10 7.56 65.95 -6.95
C LEU A 10 7.60 64.43 -7.17
N ALA A 11 7.21 63.68 -6.15
CA ALA A 11 7.02 62.24 -6.24
C ALA A 11 5.63 61.97 -6.84
N ALA A 12 5.58 61.34 -8.02
CA ALA A 12 4.34 60.85 -8.61
C ALA A 12 4.06 59.43 -8.10
N ALA A 13 2.98 59.27 -7.34
CA ALA A 13 2.49 57.98 -6.87
C ALA A 13 1.65 57.29 -7.97
N VAL A 14 1.97 56.04 -8.27
CA VAL A 14 1.21 55.19 -9.20
C VAL A 14 0.12 54.48 -8.39
N PRO A 15 -1.18 54.54 -8.77
CA PRO A 15 -2.19 53.79 -8.05
C PRO A 15 -2.10 52.30 -8.44
N LEU A 16 -2.02 51.42 -7.44
CA LEU A 16 -2.24 49.98 -7.63
C LEU A 16 -3.70 49.76 -8.02
N VAL A 17 -3.93 49.24 -9.23
CA VAL A 17 -5.23 48.67 -9.61
C VAL A 17 -5.32 47.28 -8.98
N SER A 18 -6.20 47.12 -8.00
CA SER A 18 -6.54 45.79 -7.44
C SER A 18 -7.38 45.01 -8.44
N LEU A 19 -6.78 44.00 -9.06
CA LEU A 19 -7.53 42.96 -9.79
C LEU A 19 -8.34 42.13 -8.77
N PRO A 20 -9.62 41.80 -9.03
CA PRO A 20 -10.32 40.82 -8.21
C PRO A 20 -9.59 39.49 -8.36
N ALA A 21 -9.03 39.01 -7.26
CA ALA A 21 -8.45 37.67 -7.18
C ALA A 21 -9.54 36.68 -7.59
N GLN A 22 -9.35 36.06 -8.75
CA GLN A 22 -10.18 34.94 -9.19
C GLN A 22 -9.91 33.81 -8.21
N ARG A 23 -10.73 33.71 -7.15
CA ARG A 23 -10.80 32.51 -6.33
C ARG A 23 -11.37 31.42 -7.23
N ALA A 24 -10.48 30.78 -7.98
CA ALA A 24 -10.69 29.41 -8.39
C ALA A 24 -10.91 28.65 -7.08
N GLY A 25 -12.18 28.33 -6.79
CA GLY A 25 -12.51 27.36 -5.77
C GLY A 25 -11.90 26.04 -6.22
N ALA A 26 -10.64 25.83 -5.86
CA ALA A 26 -10.05 24.50 -5.89
C ALA A 26 -10.85 23.73 -4.85
N ASP A 27 -11.72 22.86 -5.35
CA ASP A 27 -12.43 21.87 -4.54
C ASP A 27 -11.35 21.00 -3.88
N THR A 28 -11.02 21.31 -2.61
CA THR A 28 -10.03 20.60 -1.78
C THR A 28 -10.61 19.32 -1.19
N SER A 29 -11.72 18.85 -1.74
CA SER A 29 -12.23 17.52 -1.46
C SER A 29 -11.18 16.50 -1.91
N PRO A 30 -10.69 15.61 -1.01
CA PRO A 30 -9.75 14.58 -1.43
C PRO A 30 -10.45 13.71 -2.46
N LYS A 31 -10.02 13.80 -3.73
CA LYS A 31 -10.42 12.83 -4.75
C LYS A 31 -10.06 11.46 -4.19
N LYS A 32 -11.09 10.71 -3.78
CA LYS A 32 -10.97 9.31 -3.39
C LYS A 32 -10.17 8.67 -4.51
N ALA A 33 -8.92 8.29 -4.22
CA ALA A 33 -8.08 7.65 -5.21
C ALA A 33 -8.89 6.46 -5.69
N ASP A 34 -9.26 6.45 -6.98
CA ASP A 34 -9.99 5.34 -7.58
C ASP A 34 -9.17 4.08 -7.29
N GLU A 35 -9.68 3.30 -6.34
CA GLU A 35 -9.12 2.02 -5.95
C GLU A 35 -9.29 1.15 -7.19
N LEU A 36 -8.18 0.88 -7.90
CA LEU A 36 -8.19 0.03 -9.08
C LEU A 36 -8.93 -1.26 -8.72
N PRO A 37 -10.11 -1.53 -9.29
CA PRO A 37 -10.88 -2.69 -8.87
C PRO A 37 -10.13 -3.92 -9.37
N LEU A 38 -9.45 -4.62 -8.46
CA LEU A 38 -8.83 -5.92 -8.72
C LEU A 38 -9.95 -6.94 -8.93
N LYS A 39 -10.54 -6.93 -10.13
CA LYS A 39 -11.57 -7.90 -10.54
C LYS A 39 -10.85 -9.11 -11.15
N PRO A 40 -10.92 -10.30 -10.52
CA PRO A 40 -10.38 -11.51 -11.11
C PRO A 40 -11.01 -11.75 -12.49
N THR A 41 -10.20 -12.00 -13.52
CA THR A 41 -10.67 -12.24 -14.89
C THR A 41 -10.89 -13.72 -15.19
N ARG A 42 -10.17 -14.60 -14.50
CA ARG A 42 -10.29 -16.06 -14.59
C ARG A 42 -9.85 -16.72 -13.28
N SER A 43 -10.41 -17.88 -12.99
CA SER A 43 -9.93 -18.77 -11.93
C SER A 43 -9.15 -19.94 -12.56
N VAL A 44 -8.16 -20.44 -11.82
CA VAL A 44 -7.40 -21.64 -12.21
C VAL A 44 -7.38 -22.56 -11.01
N ASP A 45 -7.89 -23.77 -11.20
CA ASP A 45 -7.82 -24.83 -10.21
C ASP A 45 -6.71 -25.80 -10.59
N PHE A 46 -5.88 -26.16 -9.63
CA PHE A 46 -4.82 -27.15 -9.82
C PHE A 46 -4.62 -27.96 -8.55
N THR A 47 -4.14 -29.19 -8.73
CA THR A 47 -3.69 -30.05 -7.65
C THR A 47 -2.19 -30.22 -7.77
N THR A 48 -1.47 -30.03 -6.68
CA THR A 48 -0.02 -30.24 -6.64
C THR A 48 0.38 -30.87 -5.32
N SER A 49 1.47 -31.63 -5.34
CA SER A 49 2.18 -32.15 -4.16
C SER A 49 3.54 -31.51 -3.97
N GLU A 50 3.93 -30.57 -4.83
CA GLU A 50 5.23 -29.91 -4.83
C GLU A 50 5.09 -28.40 -5.08
N GLY A 51 6.08 -27.65 -4.60
CA GLY A 51 6.20 -26.22 -4.84
C GLY A 51 7.61 -25.75 -4.52
N THR A 52 7.96 -24.58 -5.04
CA THR A 52 9.30 -23.99 -4.85
C THR A 52 9.20 -22.83 -3.86
N TRP A 53 10.27 -22.59 -3.10
CA TRP A 53 10.36 -21.46 -2.14
C TRP A 53 9.29 -21.46 -1.04
N ILE A 54 8.72 -22.63 -0.73
CA ILE A 54 7.73 -22.78 0.34
C ILE A 54 8.37 -22.47 1.69
N SER A 55 7.76 -21.53 2.40
CA SER A 55 8.03 -21.30 3.83
C SER A 55 7.03 -22.09 4.68
N LEU A 56 7.51 -22.74 5.75
CA LEU A 56 6.69 -23.57 6.62
C LEU A 56 7.16 -23.53 8.09
N ASP A 57 6.28 -23.96 8.99
CA ASP A 57 6.59 -24.28 10.38
C ASP A 57 5.74 -25.47 10.85
N VAL A 58 6.13 -26.11 11.95
CA VAL A 58 5.40 -27.24 12.54
C VAL A 58 4.81 -26.82 13.89
N SER A 59 3.58 -27.25 14.15
CA SER A 59 2.91 -26.99 15.42
C SER A 59 3.73 -27.56 16.59
N PRO A 60 3.71 -26.95 17.78
CA PRO A 60 4.53 -27.43 18.91
C PRO A 60 4.21 -28.86 19.36
N ASP A 61 3.01 -29.36 19.08
CA ASP A 61 2.61 -30.76 19.33
C ASP A 61 3.06 -31.74 18.23
N GLY A 62 3.68 -31.24 17.16
CA GLY A 62 4.21 -32.01 16.04
C GLY A 62 3.16 -32.52 15.06
N ARG A 63 1.88 -32.16 15.20
CA ARG A 63 0.78 -32.78 14.46
C ARG A 63 0.36 -32.06 13.18
N THR A 64 0.71 -30.78 13.05
CA THR A 64 0.24 -29.92 11.97
C THR A 64 1.40 -29.15 11.36
N ILE A 65 1.50 -29.14 10.04
CA ILE A 65 2.35 -28.26 9.26
C ILE A 65 1.52 -27.03 8.89
N VAL A 66 2.08 -25.84 9.04
CA VAL A 66 1.59 -24.63 8.38
C VAL A 66 2.58 -24.26 7.28
N PHE A 67 2.10 -23.94 6.09
CA PHE A 67 2.96 -23.60 4.96
C PHE A 67 2.31 -22.56 4.05
N GLU A 68 3.13 -21.86 3.29
CA GLU A 68 2.68 -20.90 2.28
C GLU A 68 2.65 -21.53 0.88
N LEU A 69 1.62 -21.20 0.11
CA LEU A 69 1.53 -21.51 -1.31
C LEU A 69 0.75 -20.41 -2.05
N LEU A 70 1.37 -19.81 -3.07
CA LEU A 70 0.80 -18.74 -3.90
C LEU A 70 0.33 -17.49 -3.11
N GLY A 71 0.98 -17.19 -1.99
CA GLY A 71 0.69 -16.03 -1.15
C GLY A 71 -0.38 -16.27 -0.10
N ASP A 72 -0.89 -17.50 0.02
CA ASP A 72 -1.79 -17.90 1.08
C ASP A 72 -1.18 -18.98 1.97
N LEU A 73 -1.58 -18.97 3.24
CA LEU A 73 -1.18 -19.97 4.21
C LEU A 73 -2.22 -21.09 4.28
N TYR A 74 -1.70 -22.30 4.45
CA TYR A 74 -2.47 -23.53 4.57
C TYR A 74 -1.98 -24.33 5.77
N THR A 75 -2.86 -25.18 6.31
CA THR A 75 -2.53 -26.19 7.32
C THR A 75 -2.67 -27.59 6.74
N LEU A 76 -1.81 -28.51 7.18
CA LEU A 76 -1.78 -29.89 6.72
C LEU A 76 -1.42 -30.81 7.90
N PRO A 77 -2.10 -31.95 8.11
CA PRO A 77 -1.64 -32.93 9.09
C PRO A 77 -0.22 -33.41 8.78
N ILE A 78 0.61 -33.63 9.81
CA ILE A 78 2.00 -34.11 9.64
C ILE A 78 2.06 -35.48 8.94
N SER A 79 0.99 -36.28 9.05
CA SER A 79 0.82 -37.56 8.37
C SER A 79 0.50 -37.42 6.87
N GLY A 80 0.39 -36.19 6.35
CA GLY A 80 -0.15 -35.89 5.03
C GLY A 80 -1.68 -35.88 5.01
N GLY A 81 -2.24 -35.61 3.83
CA GLY A 81 -3.68 -35.54 3.60
C GLY A 81 -4.10 -34.26 2.90
N GLU A 82 -5.28 -33.75 3.26
CA GLU A 82 -5.87 -32.55 2.67
C GLU A 82 -5.34 -31.28 3.34
N ALA A 83 -4.80 -30.35 2.53
CA ALA A 83 -4.39 -29.04 2.99
C ALA A 83 -5.60 -28.10 3.09
N LYS A 84 -5.68 -27.32 4.18
CA LYS A 84 -6.79 -26.40 4.45
C LYS A 84 -6.31 -24.96 4.50
N PRO A 85 -6.89 -24.02 3.72
CA PRO A 85 -6.50 -22.62 3.75
C PRO A 85 -6.81 -21.99 5.11
N ILE A 86 -5.93 -21.12 5.57
CA ILE A 86 -6.12 -20.31 6.79
C ILE A 86 -6.04 -18.80 6.51
N THR A 87 -5.51 -18.39 5.36
CA THR A 87 -5.61 -17.02 4.84
C THR A 87 -6.31 -17.01 3.49
N SER A 88 -6.73 -15.82 3.07
CA SER A 88 -7.23 -15.56 1.73
C SER A 88 -7.17 -14.06 1.44
N GLY A 89 -7.21 -13.72 0.15
CA GLY A 89 -7.40 -12.35 -0.33
C GLY A 89 -6.18 -11.79 -1.06
N PRO A 90 -6.13 -10.46 -1.27
CA PRO A 90 -5.14 -9.85 -2.16
C PRO A 90 -3.76 -9.64 -1.54
N ALA A 91 -3.58 -10.00 -0.26
CA ALA A 91 -2.31 -9.84 0.43
C ALA A 91 -1.43 -11.07 0.19
N PHE A 92 -0.12 -10.89 0.28
CA PHE A 92 0.83 -12.01 0.19
C PHE A 92 1.29 -12.39 1.59
N ASP A 93 0.72 -13.46 2.14
CA ASP A 93 1.02 -13.98 3.47
C ASP A 93 2.11 -15.06 3.37
N SER A 94 3.16 -14.95 4.19
CA SER A 94 4.36 -15.80 4.09
C SER A 94 5.10 -15.94 5.42
N GLN A 95 6.10 -16.82 5.48
CA GLN A 95 6.98 -17.02 6.64
C GLN A 95 6.21 -17.28 7.95
N PRO A 96 5.28 -18.26 7.95
CA PRO A 96 4.49 -18.56 9.13
C PRO A 96 5.38 -19.09 10.25
N ARG A 97 5.11 -18.72 11.51
CA ARG A 97 5.79 -19.25 12.70
C ARG A 97 4.84 -19.46 13.87
N TYR A 98 4.82 -20.66 14.43
CA TYR A 98 4.04 -20.95 15.62
C TYR A 98 4.69 -20.32 16.86
N SER A 99 3.84 -19.75 17.72
CA SER A 99 4.23 -19.46 19.10
C SER A 99 4.59 -20.74 19.86
N ARG A 100 5.40 -20.63 20.92
CA ARG A 100 5.88 -21.79 21.70
C ARG A 100 4.78 -22.71 22.21
N LEU A 101 3.61 -22.16 22.56
CA LEU A 101 2.44 -22.92 23.03
C LEU A 101 1.42 -23.22 21.94
N GLY A 102 1.67 -22.82 20.69
CA GLY A 102 0.81 -23.12 19.54
C GLY A 102 -0.48 -22.29 19.45
N LYS A 103 -0.74 -21.41 20.42
CA LYS A 103 -1.98 -20.60 20.48
C LYS A 103 -2.05 -19.50 19.43
N HIS A 104 -0.90 -19.10 18.90
CA HIS A 104 -0.76 -18.02 17.94
C HIS A 104 0.18 -18.41 16.81
N LEU A 105 -0.06 -17.82 15.65
CA LEU A 105 0.77 -17.88 14.46
C LEU A 105 1.20 -16.46 14.07
N ALA A 106 2.51 -16.22 13.98
CA ALA A 106 3.06 -15.02 13.37
C ALA A 106 3.27 -15.26 11.87
N LEU A 107 3.08 -14.22 11.04
CA LEU A 107 3.30 -14.28 9.60
C LEU A 107 3.77 -12.93 9.06
N ARG A 108 4.43 -12.95 7.92
CA ARG A 108 4.78 -11.76 7.14
C ARG A 108 3.70 -11.52 6.09
N ARG A 109 3.01 -10.39 6.22
CA ARG A 109 1.97 -9.95 5.28
C ARG A 109 2.47 -8.83 4.38
N GLY A 110 2.62 -9.13 3.10
CA GLY A 110 2.91 -8.15 2.05
C GLY A 110 1.63 -7.49 1.57
N ARG A 111 1.59 -6.16 1.55
CA ARG A 111 0.52 -5.41 0.90
C ARG A 111 0.82 -5.33 -0.59
N LEU A 112 -0.16 -5.69 -1.42
CA LEU A 112 -0.10 -5.39 -2.84
C LEU A 112 -0.32 -3.88 -3.04
N GLU A 113 0.76 -3.11 -3.09
CA GLU A 113 0.69 -1.69 -3.42
C GLU A 113 0.65 -1.47 -4.94
N ARG A 114 0.05 -0.35 -5.37
CA ARG A 114 0.01 0.04 -6.79
C ARG A 114 1.41 -0.04 -7.39
N ALA A 115 1.52 -0.65 -8.57
CA ALA A 115 2.67 -0.42 -9.43
C ALA A 115 2.82 1.10 -9.62
N ARG A 116 3.97 1.66 -9.22
CA ARG A 116 4.27 3.06 -9.56
C ARG A 116 4.38 3.13 -11.08
N PRO A 117 3.67 4.05 -11.75
CA PRO A 117 3.90 4.25 -13.18
C PRO A 117 5.39 4.59 -13.36
N HIS A 118 6.06 3.88 -14.26
CA HIS A 118 7.35 4.33 -14.76
C HIS A 118 7.06 5.56 -15.63
N GLU A 119 7.34 6.75 -15.11
CA GLU A 119 7.43 7.95 -15.94
C GLU A 119 8.74 7.85 -16.72
N GLY A 120 8.61 7.80 -18.06
CA GLY A 120 9.71 7.86 -19.01
C GLY A 120 9.86 9.26 -19.57
#